data_AF-A0A8S3J2D5-F1
#
_entry.id   AF-A0A8S3J2D5-F1
#
_cell.length_a   1.000
_cell.length_b   1.000
_cell.length_c   1.000
_cell.angle_alpha   90.00
_cell.angle_beta   90.00
_cell.angle_gamma   90.00
#
_symmetry.space_group_name_H-M   'P 1'
#
loop_
_entity.id
_entity.type
_entity.pdbx_description
1 polymer ?
#
loop_
_entity_poly.entity_id
_entity_poly.type
_entity_poly.pdbx_seq_one_letter_code
_entity_poly.pdbx_strand_id
1 'polypeptide(L)'
;VESAERIFSSIKAKYIITYGAMVKGYVGNEMFEKALDLFEQIHLSLTSVIYAIVFNACAKLCNDRAMKIGKKLLAEMPENYRNNNITSTSAIDMLMKFGDVESAERMFRSIKAKGTNIYGALMNGYNLNGESWKCFKIFEEMKEKDIIPDEIAWNVLIGACSKKQDSNTKRVD
;
A
#
# COMPACT_ATOMS: atom_id res chain seq x y z
N VAL A 1 -15.56 14.47 -11.59
CA VAL A 1 -16.12 13.27 -10.93
C VAL A 1 -17.63 13.15 -11.17
N GLU A 2 -18.42 14.20 -10.96
CA GLU A 2 -19.89 14.16 -11.12
C GLU A 2 -20.38 13.59 -12.46
N SER A 3 -19.79 13.97 -13.59
CA SER A 3 -20.17 13.42 -14.90
C SER A 3 -19.97 11.90 -14.96
N ALA A 4 -18.89 11.39 -14.36
CA ALA A 4 -18.64 9.95 -14.26
C ALA A 4 -19.64 9.27 -13.34
N GLU A 5 -20.04 9.90 -12.23
CA GLU A 5 -21.09 9.39 -11.32
C GLU A 5 -22.44 9.27 -12.04
N ARG A 6 -22.80 10.26 -12.87
CA ARG A 6 -24.03 10.23 -13.67
C ARG A 6 -24.01 9.07 -14.68
N ILE A 7 -22.92 8.94 -15.43
CA ILE A 7 -22.74 7.84 -16.41
C ILE A 7 -22.80 6.50 -15.67
N PHE A 8 -22.05 6.35 -14.58
CA PHE A 8 -22.02 5.14 -13.77
C PHE A 8 -23.42 4.76 -13.27
N SER A 9 -24.19 5.72 -12.79
CA SER A 9 -25.56 5.52 -12.32
C SER A 9 -26.49 5.05 -13.45
N SER A 10 -26.34 5.57 -14.67
CA SER A 10 -27.15 5.17 -15.83
C SER A 10 -26.84 3.78 -16.40
N ILE A 11 -25.72 3.16 -16.02
CA ILE A 11 -25.35 1.81 -16.49
C ILE A 11 -26.28 0.78 -15.85
N LYS A 12 -27.09 0.10 -16.68
CA LYS A 12 -28.03 -0.95 -16.27
C LYS A 12 -27.33 -2.19 -15.70
N ALA A 13 -26.28 -2.66 -16.34
CA ALA A 13 -25.49 -3.82 -15.93
C ALA A 13 -24.06 -3.38 -15.62
N LYS A 14 -23.72 -3.29 -14.33
CA LYS A 14 -22.39 -2.88 -13.86
C LYS A 14 -21.49 -4.10 -13.71
N TYR A 15 -20.31 -4.05 -14.32
CA TYR A 15 -19.30 -5.10 -14.23
C TYR A 15 -18.13 -4.64 -13.38
N ILE A 16 -17.28 -5.59 -12.98
CA ILE A 16 -16.11 -5.30 -12.14
C ILE A 16 -15.18 -4.25 -12.76
N ILE A 17 -15.08 -4.21 -14.09
CA ILE A 17 -14.27 -3.20 -14.82
C ILE A 17 -14.87 -1.80 -14.64
N THR A 18 -16.20 -1.66 -14.70
CA THR A 18 -16.90 -0.39 -14.49
C THR A 18 -16.72 0.11 -13.06
N TYR A 19 -16.84 -0.78 -12.07
CA TYR A 19 -16.53 -0.45 -10.67
C TYR A 19 -15.07 -0.04 -10.51
N GLY A 20 -14.13 -0.81 -11.06
CA GLY A 20 -12.70 -0.52 -10.97
C GLY A 20 -12.32 0.83 -11.55
N ALA A 21 -12.92 1.22 -12.69
CA ALA A 21 -12.74 2.54 -13.27
C ALA A 21 -13.24 3.66 -12.35
N MET A 22 -14.40 3.47 -11.73
CA MET A 22 -15.02 4.47 -10.86
C MET A 22 -14.29 4.61 -9.52
N VAL A 23 -13.92 3.50 -8.88
CA VAL A 23 -13.10 3.50 -7.66
C VAL A 23 -11.74 4.15 -7.94
N LYS A 24 -11.08 3.83 -9.07
CA LYS A 24 -9.85 4.51 -9.50
C LYS A 24 -10.07 6.01 -9.65
N GLY A 25 -11.18 6.41 -10.25
CA GLY A 25 -11.58 7.80 -10.42
C GLY A 25 -11.70 8.53 -9.08
N TYR A 26 -12.36 7.93 -8.10
CA TYR A 26 -12.45 8.50 -6.75
C TYR A 26 -11.09 8.64 -6.07
N VAL A 27 -10.28 7.57 -6.06
CA VAL A 27 -8.94 7.59 -5.43
C VAL A 27 -8.03 8.63 -6.08
N GLY A 28 -8.05 8.75 -7.41
CA GLY A 28 -7.26 9.75 -8.14
C GLY A 28 -7.71 11.20 -7.90
N ASN A 29 -8.90 11.42 -7.36
CA ASN A 29 -9.41 12.74 -6.95
C ASN A 29 -9.44 12.88 -5.41
N GLU A 30 -8.71 12.02 -4.68
CA GLU A 30 -8.63 12.02 -3.22
C GLU A 30 -9.96 11.82 -2.48
N MET A 31 -10.99 11.33 -3.18
CA MET A 31 -12.32 11.06 -2.64
C MET A 31 -12.38 9.66 -2.02
N PHE A 32 -11.48 9.38 -1.07
CA PHE A 32 -11.24 8.02 -0.59
C PHE A 32 -12.46 7.40 0.10
N GLU A 33 -13.24 8.17 0.88
CA GLU A 33 -14.47 7.65 1.51
C GLU A 33 -15.47 7.19 0.45
N LYS A 34 -15.69 7.98 -0.62
CA LYS A 34 -16.53 7.56 -1.74
C LYS A 34 -16.00 6.33 -2.46
N ALA A 35 -14.67 6.18 -2.55
CA ALA A 35 -14.04 4.99 -3.11
C ALA A 35 -14.37 3.75 -2.27
N LEU A 36 -14.32 3.85 -0.93
CA LEU A 36 -14.66 2.78 -0.02
C LEU A 36 -16.17 2.47 -0.02
N ASP A 37 -17.02 3.50 -0.04
CA ASP A 37 -18.47 3.35 -0.15
C ASP A 37 -18.87 2.59 -1.42
N LEU A 38 -18.22 2.89 -2.55
CA LEU A 38 -18.47 2.18 -3.79
C LEU A 38 -17.88 0.76 -3.77
N PHE A 39 -16.72 0.58 -3.15
CA PHE A 39 -16.11 -0.74 -2.99
C PHE A 39 -17.00 -1.70 -2.20
N GLU A 40 -17.62 -1.25 -1.11
CA GLU A 40 -18.50 -2.07 -0.27
C GLU A 40 -19.78 -2.53 -1.01
N GLN A 41 -20.15 -1.84 -2.10
CA GLN A 41 -21.26 -2.24 -2.97
C GLN A 41 -20.87 -3.32 -4.00
N ILE A 42 -19.59 -3.70 -4.09
CA ILE A 42 -19.12 -4.69 -5.05
C ILE A 42 -19.36 -6.10 -4.48
N HIS A 43 -20.31 -6.81 -5.08
CA HIS A 43 -20.59 -8.23 -4.79
C HIS A 43 -20.02 -9.19 -5.86
N LEU A 44 -19.08 -8.70 -6.67
CA LEU A 44 -18.43 -9.44 -7.75
C LEU A 44 -17.01 -9.83 -7.35
N SER A 45 -16.46 -10.88 -7.98
CA SER A 45 -15.05 -11.25 -7.82
C SER A 45 -14.13 -10.10 -8.19
N LEU A 46 -13.32 -9.66 -7.23
CA LEU A 46 -12.40 -8.54 -7.39
C LEU A 46 -11.20 -8.91 -8.27
N THR A 47 -10.68 -7.93 -9.00
CA THR A 47 -9.40 -8.05 -9.71
C THR A 47 -8.26 -7.54 -8.82
N SER A 48 -7.03 -7.97 -9.09
CA SER A 48 -5.82 -7.45 -8.42
C SER A 48 -5.71 -5.92 -8.47
N VAL A 49 -6.19 -5.30 -9.56
CA VAL A 49 -6.22 -3.85 -9.72
C VAL A 49 -7.11 -3.18 -8.67
N ILE A 50 -8.30 -3.74 -8.40
CA ILE A 50 -9.21 -3.17 -7.39
C ILE A 50 -8.63 -3.35 -5.99
N TYR A 51 -8.05 -4.52 -5.68
CA TYR A 51 -7.32 -4.70 -4.41
C TYR A 51 -6.28 -3.59 -4.23
N ALA A 52 -5.45 -3.33 -5.24
CA ALA A 52 -4.40 -2.34 -5.15
C ALA A 52 -4.93 -0.91 -4.93
N ILE A 53 -6.00 -0.54 -5.64
CA ILE A 53 -6.63 0.78 -5.52
C ILE A 53 -7.26 0.95 -4.13
N VAL A 54 -7.94 -0.06 -3.61
CA VAL A 54 -8.62 0.01 -2.32
C VAL A 54 -7.60 0.01 -1.17
N PHE A 55 -6.52 -0.77 -1.26
CA PHE A 55 -5.41 -0.67 -0.31
C PHE A 55 -4.80 0.73 -0.30
N ASN A 56 -4.58 1.34 -1.47
CA ASN A 56 -4.12 2.73 -1.55
C ASN A 56 -5.08 3.71 -0.89
N ALA A 57 -6.39 3.59 -1.14
CA ALA A 57 -7.41 4.41 -0.50
C ALA A 57 -7.38 4.25 1.03
N CYS A 58 -7.27 3.01 1.52
CA CYS A 58 -7.20 2.72 2.95
C CYS A 58 -5.94 3.34 3.57
N ALA A 59 -4.80 3.19 2.91
CA ALA A 59 -3.52 3.75 3.31
C ALA A 59 -3.54 5.29 3.38
N LYS A 60 -4.32 5.94 2.51
CA LYS A 60 -4.49 7.40 2.47
C LYS A 60 -5.47 7.93 3.52
N LEU A 61 -6.54 7.19 3.80
CA LEU A 61 -7.51 7.56 4.84
C LEU A 61 -6.98 7.37 6.25
N CYS A 62 -6.23 6.27 6.48
CA CYS A 62 -5.60 5.97 7.76
C CYS A 62 -6.55 6.10 8.97
N ASN A 63 -7.78 5.55 8.85
CA ASN A 63 -8.78 5.53 9.92
C ASN A 63 -9.24 4.09 10.22
N ASP A 64 -10.01 3.90 11.30
CA ASP A 64 -10.45 2.58 11.75
C ASP A 64 -11.30 1.83 10.72
N ARG A 65 -12.13 2.55 9.94
CA ARG A 65 -12.94 1.96 8.87
C ARG A 65 -12.03 1.38 7.78
N ALA A 66 -11.09 2.19 7.31
CA ALA A 66 -10.10 1.78 6.32
C ALA A 66 -9.25 0.59 6.79
N MET A 67 -8.87 0.55 8.07
CA MET A 67 -8.15 -0.60 8.64
C MET A 67 -8.99 -1.88 8.57
N LYS A 68 -10.27 -1.81 8.94
CA LYS A 68 -11.19 -2.97 8.89
C LYS A 68 -11.36 -3.49 7.45
N ILE A 69 -11.59 -2.59 6.50
CA ILE A 69 -11.71 -2.94 5.07
C ILE A 69 -10.41 -3.56 4.55
N GLY A 70 -9.27 -2.94 4.85
CA GLY A 70 -7.95 -3.44 4.46
C GLY A 70 -7.65 -4.85 5.00
N LYS A 71 -7.93 -5.10 6.27
CA LYS A 71 -7.75 -6.43 6.88
C LYS A 71 -8.67 -7.48 6.28
N LYS A 72 -9.94 -7.13 5.99
CA LYS A 72 -10.88 -8.01 5.29
C LYS A 72 -10.34 -8.40 3.91
N LEU A 73 -9.91 -7.42 3.12
CA LEU A 73 -9.30 -7.65 1.80
C LEU A 73 -8.07 -8.56 1.91
N LEU A 74 -7.17 -8.32 2.86
CA LEU A 74 -5.98 -9.16 3.04
C LEU A 74 -6.31 -10.64 3.34
N ALA A 75 -7.38 -10.89 4.10
CA ALA A 75 -7.83 -12.24 4.44
C ALA A 75 -8.47 -12.95 3.24
N GLU A 76 -9.17 -12.21 2.38
CA GLU A 76 -9.86 -12.73 1.19
C GLU A 76 -8.95 -12.78 -0.05
N MET A 77 -7.75 -12.18 0.01
CA MET A 77 -6.86 -12.00 -1.14
C MET A 77 -6.31 -13.35 -1.67
N PRO A 78 -6.56 -13.68 -2.95
CA PRO A 78 -6.00 -14.86 -3.60
C PRO A 78 -4.47 -14.87 -3.63
N GLU A 79 -3.86 -16.06 -3.58
CA GLU A 79 -2.40 -16.24 -3.54
C GLU A 79 -1.69 -15.67 -4.78
N ASN A 80 -2.30 -15.75 -5.96
CA ASN A 80 -1.76 -15.13 -7.17
C ASN A 80 -1.75 -13.59 -7.10
N TYR A 81 -2.67 -12.98 -6.35
CA TYR A 81 -2.68 -11.53 -6.13
C TYR A 81 -1.69 -11.13 -5.03
N ARG A 82 -1.46 -11.98 -4.03
CA ARG A 82 -0.38 -11.81 -3.04
C ARG A 82 1.00 -11.73 -3.70
N ASN A 83 1.22 -12.49 -4.77
CA ASN A 83 2.46 -12.48 -5.54
C ASN A 83 2.49 -11.42 -6.67
N ASN A 84 1.42 -10.63 -6.84
CA ASN A 84 1.42 -9.51 -7.78
C ASN A 84 2.11 -8.28 -7.14
N ASN A 85 3.22 -7.82 -7.72
CA ASN A 85 4.04 -6.74 -7.17
C ASN A 85 3.27 -5.45 -6.84
N ILE A 86 2.30 -5.05 -7.67
CA ILE A 86 1.54 -3.81 -7.44
C ILE A 86 0.60 -3.98 -6.24
N THR A 87 -0.14 -5.09 -6.22
CA THR A 87 -1.10 -5.40 -5.16
C THR A 87 -0.39 -5.55 -3.83
N SER A 88 0.71 -6.31 -3.79
CA SER A 88 1.46 -6.52 -2.56
C SER A 88 2.17 -5.28 -2.06
N THR A 89 2.71 -4.43 -2.95
CA THR A 89 3.28 -3.13 -2.58
C THR A 89 2.22 -2.25 -1.90
N SER A 90 1.03 -2.14 -2.49
CA SER A 90 -0.05 -1.32 -1.90
C SER A 90 -0.55 -1.86 -0.56
N ALA A 91 -0.61 -3.19 -0.40
CA ALA A 91 -0.97 -3.83 0.84
C ALA A 91 0.07 -3.60 1.95
N ILE A 92 1.36 -3.71 1.62
CA ILE A 92 2.47 -3.43 2.55
C ILE A 92 2.45 -1.95 2.95
N ASP A 93 2.32 -1.01 2.01
CA ASP A 93 2.22 0.42 2.30
C ASP A 93 1.04 0.71 3.25
N MET A 94 -0.11 0.09 3.00
CA MET A 94 -1.28 0.20 3.87
C MET A 94 -0.98 -0.30 5.29
N LEU A 95 -0.44 -1.51 5.44
CA LEU A 95 -0.12 -2.09 6.75
C LEU A 95 0.89 -1.22 7.52
N MET A 96 1.93 -0.74 6.85
CA MET A 96 2.94 0.12 7.46
C MET A 96 2.37 1.46 7.92
N LYS A 97 1.42 2.06 7.18
CA LYS A 97 0.77 3.31 7.62
C LYS A 97 -0.18 3.13 8.79
N PHE A 98 -0.78 1.94 8.94
CA PHE A 98 -1.53 1.57 10.13
C PHE A 98 -0.65 1.14 11.31
N GLY A 99 0.68 1.10 11.13
CA GLY A 99 1.62 0.64 12.15
C GLY A 99 1.64 -0.87 12.39
N ASP A 100 0.97 -1.67 11.54
CA ASP A 100 0.98 -3.13 11.60
C ASP A 100 2.24 -3.69 10.92
N VAL A 101 3.40 -3.30 11.46
CA VAL A 101 4.73 -3.62 10.92
C VAL A 101 4.94 -5.13 10.81
N GLU A 102 4.49 -5.88 11.81
CA GLU A 102 4.65 -7.33 11.86
C GLU A 102 3.91 -8.02 10.71
N SER A 103 2.66 -7.63 10.41
CA SER A 103 1.92 -8.17 9.27
C SER A 103 2.54 -7.79 7.94
N ALA A 104 3.06 -6.57 7.83
CA ALA A 104 3.76 -6.12 6.62
C ALA A 104 5.04 -6.94 6.38
N GLU A 105 5.83 -7.19 7.42
CA GLU A 105 7.02 -8.04 7.35
C GLU A 105 6.66 -9.48 6.95
N ARG A 106 5.65 -10.10 7.59
CA ARG A 106 5.19 -11.45 7.23
C ARG A 106 4.77 -11.53 5.76
N MET A 107 3.99 -10.55 5.30
CA MET A 107 3.57 -10.48 3.91
C MET A 107 4.76 -10.31 2.98
N PHE A 108 5.68 -9.40 3.27
CA PHE A 108 6.92 -9.23 2.52
C PHE A 108 7.65 -10.57 2.39
N ARG A 109 7.90 -11.28 3.49
CA ARG A 109 8.59 -12.57 3.48
C ARG A 109 7.89 -13.62 2.61
N SER A 110 6.55 -13.63 2.59
CA SER A 110 5.76 -14.60 1.80
C SER A 110 5.82 -14.42 0.27
N ILE A 111 6.19 -13.22 -0.23
CA ILE A 111 6.19 -12.94 -1.67
C ILE A 111 7.36 -13.65 -2.36
N LYS A 112 7.07 -14.47 -3.38
CA LYS A 112 8.09 -15.29 -4.07
C LYS A 112 9.05 -14.46 -4.92
N ALA A 113 8.52 -13.56 -5.75
CA ALA A 113 9.30 -12.69 -6.62
C ALA A 113 9.03 -11.24 -6.25
N LYS A 114 10.01 -10.58 -5.63
CA LYS A 114 9.88 -9.21 -5.13
C LYS A 114 10.48 -8.23 -6.13
N GLY A 115 9.69 -7.25 -6.58
CA GLY A 115 10.20 -6.09 -7.30
C GLY A 115 10.76 -5.03 -6.35
N THR A 116 11.54 -4.09 -6.91
CA THR A 116 12.09 -2.92 -6.20
C THR A 116 11.03 -2.13 -5.45
N ASN A 117 9.83 -1.98 -6.01
CA ASN A 117 8.72 -1.27 -5.39
C ASN A 117 8.28 -1.87 -4.03
N ILE A 118 8.32 -3.19 -3.87
CA ILE A 118 7.98 -3.85 -2.60
C ILE A 118 9.02 -3.51 -1.52
N TYR A 119 10.31 -3.53 -1.88
CA TYR A 119 11.39 -3.12 -0.98
C TYR A 119 11.23 -1.66 -0.57
N GLY A 120 10.99 -0.78 -1.54
CA GLY A 120 10.75 0.65 -1.28
C GLY A 120 9.58 0.90 -0.32
N ALA A 121 8.46 0.19 -0.49
CA ALA A 121 7.31 0.32 0.42
C ALA A 121 7.64 -0.11 1.85
N LEU A 122 8.34 -1.25 2.04
CA LEU A 122 8.71 -1.71 3.37
C LEU A 122 9.75 -0.78 4.03
N MET A 123 10.76 -0.34 3.28
CA MET A 123 11.77 0.61 3.74
C MET A 123 11.13 1.93 4.19
N ASN A 124 10.23 2.49 3.37
CA ASN A 124 9.52 3.73 3.70
C ASN A 124 8.68 3.54 4.97
N GLY A 125 7.98 2.41 5.05
CA GLY A 125 7.22 2.04 6.24
C GLY A 125 8.04 2.02 7.52
N TYR A 126 9.26 1.48 7.51
CA TYR A 126 10.10 1.49 8.71
C TYR A 126 10.45 2.90 9.16
N ASN A 127 10.75 3.80 8.23
CA ASN A 127 11.01 5.19 8.55
C ASN A 127 9.79 5.90 9.13
N LEU A 128 8.58 5.53 8.70
CA LEU A 128 7.33 6.05 9.26
C LEU A 128 7.10 5.56 10.69
N ASN A 129 7.48 4.30 10.97
CA ASN A 129 7.28 3.66 12.28
C ASN A 129 8.46 3.82 13.25
N GLY A 130 9.43 4.69 12.94
CA GLY A 130 10.59 4.94 13.80
C GLY A 130 11.63 3.81 13.83
N GLU A 131 11.50 2.82 12.96
CA GLU A 131 12.37 1.65 12.86
C GLU A 131 13.46 1.81 11.78
N SER A 132 14.02 3.01 11.64
CA SER A 132 14.95 3.36 10.57
C SER A 132 16.14 2.41 10.43
N TRP A 133 16.59 1.73 11.49
CA TRP A 133 17.64 0.71 11.40
C TRP A 133 17.24 -0.50 10.52
N LYS A 134 15.97 -0.90 10.53
CA LYS A 134 15.45 -1.97 9.66
C LYS A 134 15.40 -1.55 8.19
N CYS A 135 15.26 -0.26 7.91
CA CYS A 135 15.37 0.28 6.54
C CYS A 135 16.75 -0.06 5.93
N PHE A 136 17.85 0.21 6.66
CA PHE A 136 19.21 -0.16 6.22
C PHE A 136 19.36 -1.67 6.00
N LYS A 137 18.80 -2.49 6.90
CA LYS A 137 18.86 -3.96 6.77
C LYS A 137 18.16 -4.45 5.51
N ILE A 138 16.98 -3.92 5.19
CA ILE A 138 16.26 -4.28 3.96
C ILE A 138 16.95 -3.76 2.71
N PHE A 139 17.59 -2.60 2.78
CA PHE A 139 18.39 -2.07 1.67
C PHE A 139 19.60 -2.96 1.35
N GLU A 140 20.31 -3.45 2.36
CA GLU A 140 21.40 -4.42 2.13
C GLU A 140 20.88 -5.76 1.61
N GLU A 141 19.76 -6.27 2.14
CA GLU A 141 19.12 -7.49 1.61
C GLU A 141 18.73 -7.34 0.13
N MET A 142 18.33 -6.14 -0.29
CA MET A 142 18.00 -5.83 -1.68
C MET A 142 19.24 -5.98 -2.58
N LYS A 143 20.38 -5.44 -2.14
CA LYS A 143 21.67 -5.53 -2.85
C LYS A 143 22.21 -6.96 -2.89
N GLU A 144 22.13 -7.70 -1.80
CA GLU A 144 22.56 -9.10 -1.72
C GLU A 144 21.78 -10.02 -2.67
N LYS A 145 20.59 -9.62 -3.08
CA LYS A 145 19.73 -10.33 -4.04
C LYS A 145 19.84 -9.80 -5.47
N ASP A 146 20.83 -8.97 -5.75
CA ASP A 146 21.05 -8.32 -7.05
C ASP A 146 19.84 -7.51 -7.56
N ILE A 147 19.00 -7.00 -6.64
CA ILE A 147 17.89 -6.13 -6.97
C ILE A 147 18.41 -4.68 -6.94
N ILE A 148 18.35 -4.00 -8.07
CA ILE A 148 18.89 -2.64 -8.21
C ILE A 148 18.00 -1.64 -7.45
N PRO A 149 18.54 -0.93 -6.43
CA PRO A 149 17.83 0.15 -5.76
C PRO A 149 17.53 1.29 -6.72
N ASP A 150 16.26 1.70 -6.76
CA ASP A 150 15.82 2.86 -7.56
C ASP A 150 15.97 4.16 -6.78
N GLU A 151 15.65 5.28 -7.44
CA GLU A 151 15.66 6.62 -6.83
C GLU A 151 14.84 6.67 -5.53
N ILE A 152 13.70 5.97 -5.50
CA ILE A 152 12.82 5.91 -4.32
C ILE A 152 13.54 5.24 -3.15
N ALA A 153 14.17 4.08 -3.37
CA ALA A 153 14.92 3.37 -2.33
C ALA A 153 16.05 4.22 -1.75
N TRP A 154 16.80 4.93 -2.60
CA TRP A 154 17.87 5.84 -2.17
C TRP A 154 17.34 7.03 -1.36
N ASN A 155 16.26 7.68 -1.83
CA ASN A 155 15.63 8.79 -1.11
C ASN A 155 15.14 8.36 0.28
N VAL A 156 14.55 7.18 0.38
CA VAL A 156 14.11 6.60 1.66
C VAL A 156 15.30 6.32 2.58
N LEU A 157 16.42 5.81 2.06
CA LEU A 157 17.63 5.56 2.84
C LEU A 157 18.23 6.86 3.39
N ILE A 158 18.34 7.91 2.57
CA ILE A 158 18.84 9.22 2.99
C ILE A 158 17.96 9.81 4.09
N GLY A 159 16.63 9.73 3.94
CA GLY A 159 15.69 10.16 4.97
C GLY A 159 15.83 9.41 6.30
N ALA A 160 16.23 8.13 6.26
CA ALA A 160 16.52 7.35 7.45
C ALA A 160 17.76 7.87 8.21
N CYS A 161 18.79 8.33 7.49
CA CYS A 161 20.01 8.89 8.07
C CYS A 161 19.74 10.20 8.83
N SER A 162 18.95 11.11 8.25
CA SER A 162 18.63 12.40 8.89
C SER A 162 17.91 12.21 10.23
N LYS A 163 16.96 11.27 10.32
CA LYS A 163 16.24 10.99 11.57
C LYS A 163 17.13 10.40 12.67
N LYS A 164 18.16 9.64 12.30
CA LYS A 164 19.10 9.06 13.26
C LYS A 164 19.98 10.13 13.91
N GLN A 165 20.36 11.17 13.17
CA GLN A 165 21.16 12.28 13.70
C GLN A 165 20.40 13.05 14.79
N ASP A 166 19.10 13.31 14.61
CA ASP A 166 18.28 14.00 15.62
C ASP A 166 18.16 13.21 16.94
N SER A 167 18.16 11.88 16.87
CA SER A 167 18.09 11.01 18.06
C SER A 167 19.40 10.95 18.86
N ASN A 168 20.55 11.21 18.22
CA ASN A 168 21.85 11.29 18.89
C ASN A 168 22.13 12.68 19.47
N THR A 169 21.55 13.74 18.92
CA THR A 169 21.72 15.12 19.44
C THR A 169 20.94 15.36 20.73
N LYS A 170 19.88 14.58 21.02
CA LYS A 170 19.08 14.68 22.25
C LYS A 170 19.59 13.85 23.45
N ARG A 171 20.82 13.30 23.37
CA ARG A 171 21.44 12.51 24.45
C ARG A 171 22.63 13.23 25.12
N VAL A 172 22.75 14.53 24.92
CA VAL A 172 23.73 15.38 25.61
C VAL A 172 22.96 16.49 26.32
N ASP A 173 22.26 16.15 27.40
CA ASP A 173 21.80 17.06 28.47
C ASP A 173 21.70 16.25 29.77
#